data_AF-A0A812ZWW2-F1
#
_entry.id   AF-A0A812ZWW2-F1
#
_cell.length_a   1.000
_cell.length_b   1.000
_cell.length_c   1.000
_cell.angle_alpha   90.00
_cell.angle_beta   90.00
_cell.angle_gamma   90.00
#
_symmetry.space_group_name_H-M   'P 1'
#
loop_
_entity.id
_entity.type
_entity.pdbx_description
1 polymer ?
#
loop_
_entity_poly.entity_id
_entity_poly.type
_entity_poly.pdbx_seq_one_letter_code
_entity_poly.pdbx_strand_id
1 'polypeptide(L)'
;MVEAKEQKRLLHNARVTFDRRIKGGDCPPEIMDKEFTQWQSNGTGVDQGEVVGFVLNLDRLKQLGQLFNEWYKSGQDFMGTTIMQEASQRISDESRGKQIMMSFKAMKEKYGKKTAEKIRDRKKEEEKHRNPNLEPRAFWFAHPEAIDDPDWEMFRCFDSLEFEMRDISSSSKGFASTAPLLQDMTKLGDRKSQFGMSAAPALRQLSSNDSLANQLQNDKPGRKVNAFALTKRLNSKIQTMSAKLTDIMVWSKEVADSKSEKTKEGYVEQLGVKNDEIQSLKTDMEQHFSKYSKIQDKDLSSEVCTAIDEAIKAADLAIIDLTGCLKPIKLALESWMFNFTSVAL
;
A
#
# COMPACT_ATOMS: atom_id res chain seq x y z
N MET A 1 20.23 -45.74 -21.42
CA MET A 1 21.44 -44.92 -21.12
C MET A 1 21.53 -43.65 -21.97
N VAL A 2 21.07 -43.67 -23.23
CA VAL A 2 21.04 -42.50 -24.13
C VAL A 2 20.07 -41.40 -23.62
N GLU A 3 18.85 -41.78 -23.22
CA GLU A 3 17.82 -40.85 -22.72
C GLU A 3 18.25 -40.07 -21.47
N ALA A 4 18.92 -40.73 -20.51
CA ALA A 4 19.42 -40.08 -19.30
C ALA A 4 20.54 -39.07 -19.58
N LYS A 5 21.35 -39.29 -20.63
CA LYS A 5 22.36 -38.31 -21.07
C LYS A 5 21.70 -37.11 -21.74
N GLU A 6 20.66 -37.35 -22.54
CA GLU A 6 19.90 -36.30 -23.21
C GLU A 6 19.15 -35.40 -22.23
N GLN A 7 18.49 -35.98 -21.22
CA GLN A 7 17.84 -35.22 -20.15
C GLN A 7 18.82 -34.33 -19.38
N LYS A 8 20.03 -34.84 -19.06
CA LYS A 8 21.09 -34.04 -18.43
C LYS A 8 21.56 -32.89 -19.31
N ARG A 9 21.68 -33.11 -20.63
CA ARG A 9 22.03 -32.05 -21.59
C ARG A 9 20.97 -30.96 -21.64
N LEU A 10 19.69 -31.33 -21.71
CA LEU A 10 18.57 -30.38 -21.75
C LEU A 10 18.50 -29.54 -20.47
N LEU A 11 18.65 -30.17 -19.30
CA LEU A 11 18.64 -29.47 -18.02
C LEU A 11 19.84 -28.53 -17.86
N HIS A 12 21.02 -28.94 -18.33
CA HIS A 12 22.20 -28.06 -18.36
C HIS A 12 21.98 -26.84 -19.28
N ASN A 13 21.47 -27.05 -20.49
CA ASN A 13 21.18 -25.97 -21.43
C ASN A 13 20.15 -25.00 -20.85
N ALA A 14 19.07 -25.51 -20.25
CA ALA A 14 18.06 -24.69 -19.61
C ALA A 14 18.65 -23.83 -18.48
N ARG A 15 19.57 -24.40 -17.68
CA ARG A 15 20.24 -23.68 -16.60
C ARG A 15 21.17 -22.57 -17.11
N VAL A 16 21.92 -22.83 -18.18
CA VAL A 16 22.76 -21.80 -18.82
C VAL A 16 21.91 -20.66 -19.38
N THR A 17 20.76 -20.97 -20.00
CA THR A 17 19.81 -19.96 -20.50
C THR A 17 19.24 -19.12 -19.37
N PHE A 18 18.81 -19.76 -18.28
CA PHE A 18 18.32 -19.09 -17.08
C PHE A 18 19.37 -18.12 -16.51
N ASP A 19 20.60 -18.58 -16.29
CA ASP A 19 21.69 -17.75 -15.75
C ASP A 19 22.01 -16.55 -16.66
N ARG A 20 21.95 -16.72 -17.99
CA ARG A 20 22.14 -15.62 -18.94
C ARG A 20 21.04 -14.59 -18.86
N ARG A 21 19.77 -15.00 -18.71
CA ARG A 21 18.64 -14.06 -18.59
C ARG A 21 18.70 -13.22 -17.32
N ILE A 22 19.01 -13.86 -16.19
CA ILE A 22 19.22 -13.15 -14.91
C ILE A 22 20.37 -12.13 -15.02
N LYS A 23 21.52 -12.53 -15.58
CA LYS A 23 22.69 -11.63 -15.72
C LYS A 23 22.52 -10.56 -16.79
N GLY A 24 21.74 -10.85 -17.83
CA GLY A 24 21.50 -9.95 -18.96
C GLY A 24 20.42 -8.89 -18.69
N GLY A 25 19.73 -8.94 -17.54
CA GLY A 25 18.62 -8.04 -17.24
C GLY A 25 17.33 -8.36 -17.99
N ASP A 26 17.26 -9.50 -18.67
CA ASP A 26 16.05 -10.05 -19.33
C ASP A 26 15.22 -10.85 -18.30
N CYS A 27 14.99 -10.22 -17.14
CA CYS A 27 14.30 -10.77 -15.99
C CYS A 27 13.42 -9.68 -15.37
N PRO A 28 12.15 -9.96 -15.02
CA PRO A 28 11.29 -8.99 -14.36
C PRO A 28 11.93 -8.37 -13.11
N PRO A 29 11.74 -7.06 -12.90
CA PRO A 29 12.35 -6.35 -11.78
C PRO A 29 11.91 -6.89 -10.43
N GLU A 30 10.72 -7.49 -10.31
CA GLU A 30 10.21 -8.07 -9.07
C GLU A 30 10.98 -9.33 -8.65
N ILE A 31 11.44 -10.11 -9.62
CA ILE A 31 12.33 -11.25 -9.38
C ILE A 31 13.72 -10.75 -8.98
N MET A 32 14.22 -9.72 -9.66
CA MET A 32 15.49 -9.09 -9.31
C MET A 32 15.43 -8.47 -7.91
N ASP A 33 14.38 -7.73 -7.57
CA ASP A 33 14.24 -7.09 -6.27
C ASP A 33 14.09 -8.13 -5.14
N LYS A 34 13.37 -9.23 -5.33
CA LYS A 34 13.26 -10.26 -4.29
C LYS A 34 14.59 -11.00 -4.05
N GLU A 35 15.35 -11.27 -5.12
CA GLU A 35 16.65 -11.94 -5.06
C GLU A 35 17.80 -11.00 -4.60
N PHE A 36 17.72 -9.69 -4.88
CA PHE A 36 18.78 -8.73 -4.58
C PHE A 36 18.49 -7.85 -3.34
N THR A 37 17.24 -7.67 -2.91
CA THR A 37 16.89 -6.86 -1.71
C THR A 37 17.01 -7.67 -0.41
N GLN A 38 16.80 -9.00 -0.44
CA GLN A 38 16.99 -9.88 0.73
C GLN A 38 18.47 -10.03 1.15
N TRP A 39 19.39 -9.57 0.29
CA TRP A 39 20.83 -9.57 0.53
C TRP A 39 21.29 -8.43 1.46
N GLN A 40 20.64 -7.25 1.42
CA GLN A 40 21.05 -6.11 2.26
C GLN A 40 20.61 -6.23 3.72
N SER A 41 19.63 -7.07 4.05
CA SER A 41 19.13 -7.21 5.42
C SER A 41 19.88 -8.23 6.26
N ASN A 42 20.57 -9.20 5.64
CA ASN A 42 21.25 -10.30 6.36
C ASN A 42 22.78 -10.21 6.35
N GLY A 43 23.36 -9.20 5.68
CA GLY A 43 24.78 -8.88 5.72
C GLY A 43 25.09 -7.76 6.71
N THR A 44 25.15 -8.06 8.01
CA THR A 44 25.77 -7.15 8.97
C THR A 44 27.25 -7.00 8.64
N GLY A 45 27.74 -5.75 8.74
CA GLY A 45 28.96 -5.25 8.12
C GLY A 45 30.26 -5.99 8.43
N VAL A 46 31.21 -5.82 7.52
CA VAL A 46 32.62 -6.06 7.78
C VAL A 46 33.41 -4.98 7.06
N ASP A 47 34.06 -4.15 7.87
CA ASP A 47 35.19 -3.31 7.52
C ASP A 47 36.29 -4.13 6.85
N GLN A 48 37.06 -3.44 6.03
CA GLN A 48 38.29 -3.85 5.36
C GLN A 48 38.97 -5.12 5.91
N GLY A 49 39.09 -6.11 5.01
CA GLY A 49 40.25 -6.98 4.95
C GLY A 49 40.31 -8.11 5.97
N GLU A 50 39.45 -9.12 5.85
CA GLU A 50 39.88 -10.50 6.12
C GLU A 50 38.88 -11.52 5.55
N VAL A 51 39.44 -12.68 5.20
CA VAL A 51 38.85 -13.74 4.38
C VAL A 51 37.66 -14.40 5.08
N VAL A 52 36.43 -14.04 4.72
CA VAL A 52 35.22 -14.84 5.01
C VAL A 52 34.36 -14.99 3.75
N GLY A 53 34.94 -15.63 2.73
CA GLY A 53 34.35 -15.79 1.40
C GLY A 53 33.46 -17.02 1.17
N PHE A 54 33.02 -17.75 2.20
CA PHE A 54 32.40 -19.08 1.98
C PHE A 54 31.03 -19.35 2.62
N VAL A 55 30.53 -18.50 3.52
CA VAL A 55 29.24 -18.79 4.21
C VAL A 55 28.03 -18.07 3.58
N LEU A 56 28.25 -17.07 2.71
CA LEU A 56 27.18 -16.22 2.14
C LEU A 56 26.59 -16.65 0.78
N ASN A 57 26.77 -17.89 0.30
CA ASN A 57 26.25 -18.27 -1.03
C ASN A 57 25.35 -19.52 -1.09
N LEU A 58 25.19 -20.30 -0.01
CA LEU A 58 24.36 -21.51 -0.09
C LEU A 58 22.86 -21.20 -0.22
N ASP A 59 22.35 -20.22 0.53
CA ASP A 59 20.92 -19.90 0.50
C ASP A 59 20.53 -19.21 -0.80
N ARG A 60 21.41 -18.36 -1.35
CA ARG A 60 21.26 -17.80 -2.69
C ARG A 60 21.25 -18.88 -3.78
N LEU A 61 22.18 -19.83 -3.71
CA LEU A 61 22.22 -20.95 -4.68
C LEU A 61 20.98 -21.85 -4.57
N LYS A 62 20.42 -22.00 -3.36
CA LYS A 62 19.14 -22.71 -3.15
C LYS A 62 17.95 -21.92 -3.69
N GLN A 63 17.88 -20.61 -3.45
CA GLN A 63 16.81 -19.73 -3.96
C GLN A 63 16.83 -19.67 -5.49
N LEU A 64 17.99 -19.41 -6.10
CA LEU A 64 18.16 -19.49 -7.56
C LEU A 64 17.83 -20.89 -8.09
N GLY A 65 18.15 -21.94 -7.34
CA GLY A 65 17.78 -23.31 -7.67
C GLY A 65 16.25 -23.54 -7.64
N GLN A 66 15.54 -22.98 -6.65
CA GLN A 66 14.09 -23.04 -6.55
C GLN A 66 13.43 -22.24 -7.69
N LEU A 67 13.90 -21.02 -7.92
CA LEU A 67 13.41 -20.16 -9.00
C LEU A 67 13.65 -20.79 -10.38
N PHE A 68 14.83 -21.39 -10.60
CA PHE A 68 15.12 -22.16 -11.82
C PHE A 68 14.13 -23.31 -11.99
N ASN A 69 13.83 -24.05 -10.92
CA ASN A 69 12.88 -25.16 -10.99
C ASN A 69 11.45 -24.68 -11.31
N GLU A 70 11.01 -23.57 -10.73
CA GLU A 70 9.72 -22.97 -11.03
C GLU A 70 9.65 -22.50 -12.49
N TRP A 71 10.64 -21.71 -12.92
CA TRP A 71 10.78 -21.22 -14.29
C TRP A 71 10.83 -22.36 -15.31
N TYR A 72 11.55 -23.44 -15.00
CA TYR A 72 11.64 -24.59 -15.88
C TYR A 72 10.31 -25.37 -15.96
N LYS A 73 9.61 -25.52 -14.82
CA LYS A 73 8.28 -26.15 -14.76
C LYS A 73 7.19 -25.32 -15.44
N SER A 74 7.29 -24.00 -15.43
CA SER A 74 6.37 -23.09 -16.13
C SER A 74 6.63 -22.99 -17.64
N GLY A 75 7.54 -23.81 -18.19
CA GLY A 75 7.84 -23.79 -19.62
C GLY A 75 8.77 -22.65 -20.03
N GLN A 76 9.68 -22.26 -19.14
CA GLN A 76 10.66 -21.18 -19.34
C GLN A 76 10.05 -19.76 -19.31
N ASP A 77 8.94 -19.60 -18.58
CA ASP A 77 8.24 -18.33 -18.39
C ASP A 77 8.38 -17.82 -16.95
N PHE A 78 8.88 -16.60 -16.79
CA PHE A 78 9.00 -15.95 -15.49
C PHE A 78 7.64 -15.59 -14.88
N MET A 79 6.61 -15.32 -15.70
CA MET A 79 5.27 -14.97 -15.20
C MET A 79 4.61 -16.13 -14.46
N GLY A 80 4.97 -17.37 -14.81
CA GLY A 80 4.51 -18.58 -14.11
C GLY A 80 5.21 -18.87 -12.78
N THR A 81 6.19 -18.07 -12.37
CA THR A 81 6.88 -18.23 -11.08
C THR A 81 6.03 -17.70 -9.93
N THR A 82 6.21 -18.27 -8.73
CA THR A 82 5.47 -17.86 -7.53
C THR A 82 5.73 -16.38 -7.21
N ILE A 83 6.94 -15.90 -7.50
CA ILE A 83 7.34 -14.49 -7.29
C ILE A 83 6.47 -13.54 -8.12
N MET A 84 6.30 -13.83 -9.41
CA MET A 84 5.51 -12.98 -10.31
C MET A 84 4.01 -13.07 -10.04
N GLN A 85 3.53 -14.25 -9.65
CA GLN A 85 2.15 -14.44 -9.22
C GLN A 85 1.85 -13.62 -7.95
N GLU A 86 2.74 -13.66 -6.95
CA GLU A 86 2.61 -12.83 -5.74
C GLU A 86 2.67 -11.34 -6.05
N ALA A 87 3.57 -10.90 -6.95
CA ALA A 87 3.66 -9.49 -7.33
C ALA A 87 2.40 -9.01 -8.05
N SER A 88 1.90 -9.78 -9.01
CA SER A 88 0.67 -9.47 -9.74
C SER A 88 -0.53 -9.41 -8.79
N GLN A 89 -0.59 -10.35 -7.83
CA GLN A 89 -1.63 -10.35 -6.81
C GLN A 89 -1.50 -9.17 -5.87
N ARG A 90 -0.29 -8.76 -5.46
CA ARG A 90 -0.08 -7.54 -4.67
C ARG A 90 -0.57 -6.29 -5.39
N ILE A 91 -0.29 -6.15 -6.68
CA ILE A 91 -0.78 -5.01 -7.47
C ILE A 91 -2.33 -5.04 -7.52
N SER A 92 -2.92 -6.23 -7.69
CA SER A 92 -4.38 -6.40 -7.63
C SER A 92 -4.94 -6.08 -6.24
N ASP A 93 -4.26 -6.47 -5.17
CA ASP A 93 -4.67 -6.23 -3.79
C ASP A 93 -4.48 -4.75 -3.41
N GLU A 94 -3.41 -4.08 -3.87
CA GLU A 94 -3.20 -2.64 -3.72
C GLU A 94 -4.32 -1.85 -4.39
N SER A 95 -4.83 -2.32 -5.53
CA SER A 95 -6.00 -1.72 -6.19
C SER A 95 -7.33 -1.92 -5.42
N ARG A 96 -7.38 -2.91 -4.52
CA ARG A 96 -8.57 -3.31 -3.74
C ARG A 96 -8.50 -2.96 -2.25
N GLY A 97 -7.33 -2.55 -1.74
CA GLY A 97 -7.07 -2.26 -0.33
C GLY A 97 -6.31 -3.39 0.39
N LYS A 98 -5.67 -3.06 1.51
CA LYS A 98 -4.86 -4.00 2.29
C LYS A 98 -5.75 -5.04 2.99
N GLN A 99 -5.57 -6.33 2.66
CA GLN A 99 -6.17 -7.43 3.41
C GLN A 99 -5.33 -7.78 4.66
N ILE A 100 -5.99 -7.97 5.78
CA ILE A 100 -5.39 -8.37 7.06
C ILE A 100 -6.17 -9.55 7.65
N MET A 101 -5.49 -10.35 8.46
CA MET A 101 -6.15 -11.38 9.26
C MET A 101 -6.67 -10.75 10.55
N MET A 102 -7.96 -10.83 10.80
CA MET A 102 -8.61 -10.31 12.00
C MET A 102 -9.37 -11.42 12.74
N SER A 103 -9.29 -11.42 14.06
CA SER A 103 -10.13 -12.30 14.88
C SER A 103 -11.58 -11.85 14.88
N PHE A 104 -12.51 -12.77 15.12
CA PHE A 104 -13.93 -12.42 15.26
C PHE A 104 -14.16 -11.40 16.38
N LYS A 105 -13.44 -11.53 17.50
CA LYS A 105 -13.42 -10.53 18.58
C LYS A 105 -13.05 -9.14 18.07
N ALA A 106 -11.94 -9.02 17.34
CA ALA A 106 -11.48 -7.74 16.79
C ALA A 106 -12.46 -7.16 15.75
N MET A 107 -13.11 -8.02 14.95
CA MET A 107 -14.13 -7.57 14.01
C MET A 107 -15.39 -7.05 14.72
N LYS A 108 -15.84 -7.73 15.79
CA LYS A 108 -16.97 -7.27 16.61
C LYS A 108 -16.70 -5.90 17.21
N GLU A 109 -15.48 -5.67 17.68
CA GLU A 109 -15.04 -4.41 18.26
C GLU A 109 -14.94 -3.30 17.21
N LYS A 110 -14.34 -3.58 16.05
CA LYS A 110 -14.08 -2.59 15.00
C LYS A 110 -15.33 -2.22 14.17
N TYR A 111 -16.18 -3.19 13.87
CA TYR A 111 -17.29 -3.03 12.89
C TYR A 111 -18.69 -3.25 13.49
N GLY A 112 -18.76 -3.67 14.75
CA GLY A 112 -20.01 -4.02 15.43
C GLY A 112 -20.47 -5.46 15.16
N LYS A 113 -21.21 -6.03 16.12
CA LYS A 113 -21.63 -7.44 16.13
C LYS A 113 -22.32 -7.90 14.84
N LYS A 114 -23.33 -7.16 14.38
CA LYS A 114 -24.13 -7.53 13.20
C LYS A 114 -23.29 -7.57 11.92
N THR A 115 -22.34 -6.65 11.77
CA THR A 115 -21.47 -6.58 10.59
C THR A 115 -20.42 -7.68 10.62
N ALA A 116 -19.81 -7.92 11.79
CA ALA A 116 -18.87 -8.99 12.00
C ALA A 116 -19.47 -10.37 11.70
N GLU A 117 -20.71 -10.62 12.14
CA GLU A 117 -21.45 -11.86 11.84
C GLU A 117 -21.66 -12.05 10.33
N LYS A 118 -22.02 -11.00 9.59
CA LYS A 118 -22.16 -11.05 8.13
C LYS A 118 -20.84 -11.36 7.43
N ILE A 119 -19.74 -10.72 7.84
CA ILE A 119 -18.40 -10.96 7.28
C ILE A 119 -17.98 -12.41 7.57
N ARG A 120 -18.17 -12.87 8.81
CA ARG A 120 -17.88 -14.24 9.25
C ARG A 120 -18.55 -15.28 8.37
N ASP A 121 -19.87 -15.15 8.22
CA ASP A 121 -20.68 -16.15 7.50
C ASP A 121 -20.29 -16.20 6.02
N ARG A 122 -20.06 -15.04 5.39
CA ARG A 122 -19.56 -14.93 4.02
C ARG A 122 -18.18 -15.57 3.85
N LYS A 123 -17.21 -15.24 4.70
CA LYS A 123 -15.83 -15.77 4.61
C LYS A 123 -15.78 -17.28 4.83
N LYS A 124 -16.64 -17.81 5.70
CA LYS A 124 -16.83 -19.25 5.86
C LYS A 124 -17.43 -19.90 4.61
N GLU A 125 -18.33 -19.21 3.92
CA GLU A 125 -18.90 -19.68 2.65
C GLU A 125 -17.88 -19.62 1.50
N GLU A 126 -17.07 -18.57 1.41
CA GLU A 126 -15.94 -18.47 0.47
C GLU A 126 -14.91 -19.58 0.71
N GLU A 127 -14.59 -19.90 1.97
CA GLU A 127 -13.67 -20.98 2.32
C GLU A 127 -14.20 -22.36 1.87
N LYS A 128 -15.51 -22.61 1.95
CA LYS A 128 -16.11 -23.87 1.47
C LYS A 128 -15.92 -24.09 -0.04
N HIS A 129 -15.88 -23.01 -0.81
CA HIS A 129 -15.71 -23.04 -2.26
C HIS A 129 -14.26 -22.78 -2.69
N ARG A 130 -13.34 -22.64 -1.74
CA ARG A 130 -11.94 -22.34 -2.03
C ARG A 130 -11.30 -23.52 -2.74
N ASN A 131 -10.67 -23.24 -3.88
CA ASN A 131 -9.77 -24.17 -4.53
C ASN A 131 -8.33 -23.88 -4.05
N PRO A 132 -7.70 -24.76 -3.26
CA PRO A 132 -6.36 -24.51 -2.70
C PRO A 132 -5.27 -24.29 -3.74
N ASN A 133 -5.47 -24.78 -4.98
CA ASN A 133 -4.50 -24.63 -6.06
C ASN A 133 -4.53 -23.24 -6.71
N LEU A 134 -5.69 -22.58 -6.70
CA LEU A 134 -5.86 -21.23 -7.25
C LEU A 134 -5.75 -20.17 -6.15
N GLU A 135 -6.21 -20.50 -4.94
CA GLU A 135 -6.22 -19.62 -3.78
C GLU A 135 -5.63 -20.35 -2.56
N PRO A 136 -4.29 -20.32 -2.42
CA PRO A 136 -3.60 -21.10 -1.39
C PRO A 136 -3.86 -20.58 0.03
N ARG A 137 -4.23 -19.30 0.19
CA ARG A 137 -4.51 -18.69 1.49
C ARG A 137 -5.97 -18.88 1.87
N ALA A 138 -6.20 -19.33 3.09
CA ALA A 138 -7.54 -19.47 3.63
C ALA A 138 -8.21 -18.10 3.85
N PHE A 139 -9.51 -18.03 3.58
CA PHE A 139 -10.37 -16.92 3.99
C PHE A 139 -10.72 -16.98 5.47
N TRP A 140 -10.71 -18.18 6.04
CA TRP A 140 -11.03 -18.45 7.43
C TRP A 140 -10.27 -19.66 7.97
N PHE A 141 -9.86 -19.59 9.23
CA PHE A 141 -9.43 -20.77 10.01
C PHE A 141 -9.64 -20.55 11.52
N ALA A 142 -9.72 -21.66 12.27
CA ALA A 142 -9.77 -21.63 13.72
C ALA A 142 -8.36 -21.39 14.30
N HIS A 143 -8.23 -20.55 15.32
CA HIS A 143 -6.93 -20.32 15.95
C HIS A 143 -6.41 -21.60 16.62
N PRO A 144 -5.16 -22.01 16.37
CA PRO A 144 -4.64 -23.30 16.84
C PRO A 144 -4.63 -23.46 18.37
N GLU A 145 -4.54 -22.34 19.10
CA GLU A 145 -4.53 -22.32 20.56
C GLU A 145 -5.92 -22.15 21.20
N ALA A 146 -6.95 -21.84 20.39
CA ALA A 146 -8.29 -21.53 20.86
C ALA A 146 -9.34 -22.10 19.89
N ILE A 147 -9.22 -23.39 19.58
CA ILE A 147 -10.05 -24.08 18.58
C ILE A 147 -11.53 -24.07 18.97
N ASP A 148 -11.83 -24.12 20.26
CA ASP A 148 -13.20 -24.18 20.80
C ASP A 148 -13.84 -22.81 21.04
N ASP A 149 -13.09 -21.71 20.88
CA ASP A 149 -13.60 -20.35 21.11
C ASP A 149 -13.89 -19.63 19.79
N PRO A 150 -15.17 -19.42 19.44
CA PRO A 150 -15.57 -18.71 18.22
C PRO A 150 -15.02 -17.29 18.12
N ASP A 151 -14.66 -16.67 19.24
CA ASP A 151 -14.16 -15.29 19.27
C ASP A 151 -12.72 -15.17 18.75
N TRP A 152 -11.99 -16.28 18.70
CA TRP A 152 -10.63 -16.36 18.19
C TRP A 152 -10.53 -16.88 16.75
N GLU A 153 -11.66 -17.19 16.12
CA GLU A 153 -11.68 -17.50 14.69
C GLU A 153 -11.07 -16.36 13.87
N MET A 154 -10.19 -16.70 12.93
CA MET A 154 -9.42 -15.75 12.15
C MET A 154 -10.00 -15.63 10.74
N PHE A 155 -10.20 -14.39 10.28
CA PHE A 155 -10.81 -14.06 9.00
C PHE A 155 -9.93 -13.12 8.19
N ARG A 156 -9.82 -13.38 6.89
CA ARG A 156 -9.13 -12.49 5.95
C ARG A 156 -10.07 -11.38 5.50
N CYS A 157 -9.86 -10.17 5.98
CA CYS A 157 -10.74 -9.01 5.76
C CYS A 157 -9.94 -7.82 5.23
N PHE A 158 -10.59 -6.89 4.55
CA PHE A 158 -9.98 -5.61 4.21
C PHE A 158 -9.85 -4.72 5.46
N ASP A 159 -8.73 -4.01 5.58
CA ASP A 159 -8.49 -3.11 6.71
C ASP A 159 -9.53 -1.96 6.77
N SER A 160 -9.99 -1.51 5.60
CA SER A 160 -11.08 -0.53 5.48
C SER A 160 -12.45 -1.21 5.34
N LEU A 161 -13.37 -0.84 6.23
CA LEU A 161 -14.76 -1.32 6.22
C LEU A 161 -15.50 -0.98 4.92
N GLU A 162 -15.20 0.17 4.31
CA GLU A 162 -15.87 0.61 3.08
C GLU A 162 -15.62 -0.37 1.93
N PHE A 163 -14.41 -0.93 1.85
CA PHE A 163 -14.07 -1.94 0.84
C PHE A 163 -14.72 -3.29 1.16
N GLU A 164 -14.73 -3.70 2.42
CA GLU A 164 -15.42 -4.92 2.84
C GLU A 164 -16.93 -4.86 2.52
N MET A 165 -17.57 -3.70 2.75
CA MET A 165 -18.99 -3.50 2.48
C MET A 165 -19.32 -3.32 0.99
N ARG A 166 -18.41 -2.74 0.19
CA ARG A 166 -18.54 -2.71 -1.28
C ARG A 166 -18.55 -4.11 -1.87
N ASP A 167 -17.73 -4.98 -1.32
CA ASP A 167 -17.60 -6.39 -1.71
C ASP A 167 -18.80 -7.24 -1.25
N ILE A 168 -19.40 -6.89 -0.10
CA ILE A 168 -20.67 -7.48 0.37
C ILE A 168 -21.86 -7.03 -0.49
N SER A 169 -21.88 -5.76 -0.95
CA SER A 169 -22.98 -5.25 -1.78
C SER A 169 -22.91 -5.73 -3.24
N SER A 170 -21.71 -5.95 -3.77
CA SER A 170 -21.49 -6.48 -5.13
C SER A 170 -21.78 -7.99 -5.25
N SER A 171 -21.60 -8.79 -4.20
CA SER A 171 -21.85 -10.24 -4.26
C SER A 171 -23.34 -10.64 -4.33
N SER A 172 -24.26 -9.69 -4.14
CA SER A 172 -25.72 -9.91 -4.31
C SER A 172 -26.20 -9.98 -5.77
N LYS A 173 -25.31 -9.74 -6.73
CA LYS A 173 -25.55 -10.01 -8.15
C LYS A 173 -24.38 -10.81 -8.70
N GLY A 174 -24.55 -12.13 -8.77
CA GLY A 174 -23.61 -12.98 -9.46
C GLY A 174 -23.37 -12.46 -10.87
N PHE A 175 -22.11 -12.20 -11.22
CA PHE A 175 -21.69 -12.19 -12.61
C PHE A 175 -20.26 -12.68 -12.71
N ALA A 176 -20.11 -13.66 -13.60
CA ALA A 176 -18.89 -14.33 -13.98
C ALA A 176 -17.83 -13.34 -14.49
N SER A 177 -16.58 -13.78 -14.37
CA SER A 177 -15.39 -13.25 -15.02
C SER A 177 -15.64 -12.77 -16.45
N THR A 178 -15.23 -11.55 -16.77
CA THR A 178 -14.25 -11.19 -17.82
C THR A 178 -14.27 -9.67 -17.96
N ALA A 179 -13.11 -9.03 -17.85
CA ALA A 179 -12.93 -7.68 -18.39
C ALA A 179 -13.10 -7.73 -19.93
N PRO A 180 -13.62 -6.66 -20.55
CA PRO A 180 -12.72 -5.89 -21.40
C PRO A 180 -12.91 -4.37 -21.34
N LEU A 181 -11.78 -3.68 -21.53
CA LEU A 181 -11.49 -2.52 -22.39
C LEU A 181 -12.55 -1.40 -22.60
N LEU A 182 -12.05 -0.16 -22.52
CA LEU A 182 -12.68 1.11 -22.90
C LEU A 182 -13.70 1.03 -24.07
N GLN A 183 -14.89 1.61 -23.86
CA GLN A 183 -15.50 2.59 -24.78
C GLN A 183 -16.77 3.24 -24.17
N ASP A 184 -16.69 4.56 -24.02
CA ASP A 184 -17.66 5.63 -24.31
C ASP A 184 -19.20 5.49 -24.13
N MET A 185 -19.77 6.67 -23.83
CA MET A 185 -21.14 7.15 -24.07
C MET A 185 -22.32 6.67 -23.19
N THR A 186 -22.83 7.64 -22.42
CA THR A 186 -24.25 8.05 -22.27
C THR A 186 -25.34 6.97 -22.24
N LYS A 187 -26.05 6.85 -21.10
CA LYS A 187 -27.52 7.01 -21.01
C LYS A 187 -28.11 6.74 -19.61
N LEU A 188 -29.07 7.60 -19.29
CA LEU A 188 -30.14 7.52 -18.31
C LEU A 188 -30.70 6.11 -18.01
N GLY A 189 -31.19 5.93 -16.79
CA GLY A 189 -32.24 4.93 -16.49
C GLY A 189 -32.45 4.63 -15.01
N ASP A 190 -33.35 5.40 -14.38
CA ASP A 190 -34.23 5.09 -13.25
C ASP A 190 -33.91 3.92 -12.30
N ARG A 191 -33.83 4.24 -11.00
CA ARG A 191 -34.42 3.40 -9.93
C ARG A 191 -34.74 4.24 -8.67
N LYS A 192 -36.03 4.50 -8.49
CA LYS A 192 -36.66 4.96 -7.23
C LYS A 192 -36.69 3.83 -6.20
N SER A 193 -36.39 4.12 -4.95
CA SER A 193 -36.92 3.48 -3.72
C SER A 193 -36.27 4.16 -2.49
N GLN A 194 -36.82 5.25 -1.94
CA GLN A 194 -37.85 5.34 -0.89
C GLN A 194 -37.41 4.95 0.55
N PHE A 195 -37.52 5.95 1.44
CA PHE A 195 -37.56 5.98 2.92
C PHE A 195 -36.29 5.58 3.71
N GLY A 196 -35.89 6.28 4.79
CA GLY A 196 -36.57 7.33 5.55
C GLY A 196 -35.63 8.01 6.55
N MET A 197 -36.03 9.21 6.94
CA MET A 197 -35.34 10.16 7.81
C MET A 197 -35.13 9.66 9.24
N SER A 198 -34.04 10.08 9.89
CA SER A 198 -34.12 10.82 11.17
C SER A 198 -32.77 11.35 11.66
N ALA A 199 -32.78 12.66 11.94
CA ALA A 199 -32.13 13.38 13.05
C ALA A 199 -30.60 13.28 13.28
N ALA A 200 -29.93 14.39 12.99
CA ALA A 200 -28.79 14.90 13.77
C ALA A 200 -29.31 15.65 15.02
N PRO A 201 -28.47 16.23 15.91
CA PRO A 201 -27.03 16.07 16.15
C PRO A 201 -26.69 15.80 17.64
N ALA A 202 -25.47 15.34 17.94
CA ALA A 202 -24.94 15.44 19.30
C ALA A 202 -23.44 15.76 19.29
N LEU A 203 -23.18 17.02 19.62
CA LEU A 203 -21.91 17.69 19.83
C LEU A 203 -21.50 17.43 21.28
N ARG A 204 -20.41 16.69 21.53
CA ARG A 204 -19.77 16.63 22.86
C ARG A 204 -18.25 16.47 22.77
N GLN A 205 -17.60 17.57 23.16
CA GLN A 205 -16.52 17.65 24.15
C GLN A 205 -15.21 16.89 23.87
N LEU A 206 -14.23 17.71 23.45
CA LEU A 206 -12.86 17.79 23.97
C LEU A 206 -12.68 17.12 25.34
N SER A 207 -11.74 16.18 25.42
CA SER A 207 -10.90 15.98 26.60
C SER A 207 -9.59 15.32 26.18
N SER A 208 -8.55 16.15 26.20
CA SER A 208 -7.15 15.83 26.21
C SER A 208 -6.83 14.85 27.33
N ASN A 209 -6.09 13.78 27.02
CA ASN A 209 -5.15 13.11 27.93
C ASN A 209 -4.55 11.90 27.19
N ASP A 210 -3.38 12.10 26.58
CA ASP A 210 -2.36 11.04 26.41
C ASP A 210 -1.03 11.70 26.04
N SER A 211 -0.61 12.65 26.89
CA SER A 211 0.69 13.33 26.82
C SER A 211 1.54 12.90 28.00
N LEU A 212 1.80 11.60 28.19
CA LEU A 212 2.66 11.11 29.29
C LEU A 212 3.13 9.63 29.14
N ALA A 213 3.37 9.16 27.92
CA ALA A 213 3.85 7.78 27.70
C ALA A 213 5.05 7.62 26.73
N ASN A 214 5.77 8.70 26.39
CA ASN A 214 6.93 8.63 25.48
C ASN A 214 8.26 9.16 26.05
N GLN A 215 8.32 9.45 27.35
CA GLN A 215 9.56 9.85 28.03
C GLN A 215 10.03 8.72 28.94
N LEU A 216 10.49 7.59 28.38
CA LEU A 216 11.35 6.58 29.05
C LEU A 216 11.55 5.33 28.15
N GLN A 217 12.16 5.51 26.98
CA GLN A 217 12.95 4.45 26.32
C GLN A 217 14.16 5.14 25.66
N ASN A 218 15.25 5.25 26.42
CA ASN A 218 16.40 4.34 26.36
C ASN A 218 17.34 4.69 25.22
N ASP A 219 18.46 5.31 25.62
CA ASP A 219 19.77 5.23 24.98
C ASP A 219 19.95 3.88 24.28
N LYS A 220 19.85 3.89 22.95
CA LYS A 220 20.34 2.82 22.09
C LYS A 220 21.54 3.39 21.32
N PRO A 221 22.59 2.58 21.08
CA PRO A 221 23.76 3.04 20.36
C PRO A 221 23.33 3.61 19.00
N GLY A 222 23.81 4.82 18.69
CA GLY A 222 23.38 5.62 17.56
C GLY A 222 23.25 4.79 16.29
N ARG A 223 22.02 4.62 15.81
CA ARG A 223 21.76 3.98 14.51
C ARG A 223 22.53 4.77 13.46
N LYS A 224 23.58 4.16 12.91
CA LYS A 224 24.24 4.64 11.70
C LYS A 224 23.24 4.53 10.56
N VAL A 225 22.54 5.62 10.28
CA VAL A 225 21.60 5.69 9.16
C VAL A 225 22.42 6.02 7.92
N ASN A 226 22.44 5.09 6.97
CA ASN A 226 23.13 5.26 5.70
C ASN A 226 22.56 6.50 4.96
N ALA A 227 23.43 7.46 4.65
CA ALA A 227 23.10 8.70 3.95
C ALA A 227 22.35 8.46 2.63
N PHE A 228 22.68 7.40 1.91
CA PHE A 228 22.04 7.01 0.66
C PHE A 228 20.58 6.58 0.86
N ALA A 229 20.30 5.77 1.89
CA ALA A 229 18.95 5.33 2.18
C ALA A 229 18.06 6.52 2.62
N LEU A 230 18.62 7.42 3.42
CA LEU A 230 17.91 8.59 3.91
C LEU A 230 17.61 9.58 2.78
N THR A 231 18.58 9.86 1.90
CA THR A 231 18.40 10.74 0.73
C THR A 231 17.41 10.15 -0.28
N LYS A 232 17.38 8.83 -0.48
CA LYS A 232 16.36 8.16 -1.31
C LYS A 232 14.95 8.36 -0.74
N ARG A 233 14.77 8.16 0.57
CA ARG A 233 13.48 8.39 1.25
C ARG A 233 13.06 9.85 1.16
N LEU A 234 13.99 10.78 1.37
CA LEU A 234 13.75 12.22 1.24
C LEU A 234 13.30 12.60 -0.17
N ASN A 235 13.97 12.08 -1.21
CA ASN A 235 13.59 12.33 -2.61
C ASN A 235 12.18 11.84 -2.94
N SER A 236 11.84 10.63 -2.49
CA SER A 236 10.47 10.09 -2.64
C SER A 236 9.43 10.99 -1.97
N LYS A 237 9.76 11.57 -0.81
CA LYS A 237 8.87 12.49 -0.09
C LYS A 237 8.71 13.82 -0.82
N ILE A 238 9.81 14.38 -1.34
CA ILE A 238 9.78 15.60 -2.19
C ILE A 238 8.86 15.39 -3.40
N GLN A 239 8.95 14.26 -4.09
CA GLN A 239 8.07 13.93 -5.22
C GLN A 239 6.60 13.86 -4.80
N THR A 240 6.31 13.27 -3.64
CA THR A 240 4.95 13.21 -3.09
C THR A 240 4.39 14.61 -2.81
N MET A 241 5.21 15.51 -2.25
CA MET A 241 4.81 16.90 -2.00
C MET A 241 4.54 17.66 -3.30
N SER A 242 5.36 17.46 -4.34
CA SER A 242 5.13 18.05 -5.67
C SER A 242 3.78 17.61 -6.26
N ALA A 243 3.42 16.34 -6.10
CA ALA A 243 2.10 15.85 -6.52
C ALA A 243 0.97 16.55 -5.73
N LYS A 244 1.14 16.72 -4.42
CA LYS A 244 0.13 17.39 -3.56
C LYS A 244 -0.04 18.88 -3.85
N LEU A 245 1.05 19.58 -4.21
CA LEU A 245 0.97 20.95 -4.70
C LEU A 245 0.17 21.03 -6.02
N THR A 246 0.38 20.06 -6.91
CA THR A 246 -0.41 19.96 -8.14
C THR A 246 -1.90 19.76 -7.82
N ASP A 247 -2.24 18.89 -6.86
CA ASP A 247 -3.62 18.72 -6.40
C ASP A 247 -4.20 20.05 -5.89
N ILE A 248 -3.48 20.80 -5.06
CA ILE A 248 -3.94 22.10 -4.54
C ILE A 248 -4.19 23.10 -5.68
N MET A 249 -3.33 23.14 -6.70
CA MET A 249 -3.53 24.01 -7.86
C MET A 249 -4.81 23.66 -8.64
N VAL A 250 -5.09 22.36 -8.80
CA VAL A 250 -6.32 21.88 -9.45
C VAL A 250 -7.54 22.29 -8.63
N TRP A 251 -7.54 22.02 -7.33
CA TRP A 251 -8.64 22.38 -6.43
C TRP A 251 -8.86 23.89 -6.34
N SER A 252 -7.78 24.68 -6.32
CA SER A 252 -7.86 26.15 -6.34
C SER A 252 -8.56 26.64 -7.59
N LYS A 253 -8.30 26.01 -8.74
CA LYS A 253 -8.99 26.32 -10.00
C LYS A 253 -10.46 25.90 -9.96
N GLU A 254 -10.78 24.69 -9.49
CA GLU A 254 -12.16 24.23 -9.37
C GLU A 254 -13.01 25.11 -8.45
N VAL A 255 -12.42 25.55 -7.33
CA VAL A 255 -13.05 26.52 -6.42
C VAL A 255 -13.18 27.89 -7.10
N ALA A 256 -12.16 28.35 -7.83
CA ALA A 256 -12.20 29.59 -8.60
C ALA A 256 -13.28 29.60 -9.70
N ASP A 257 -13.58 28.46 -10.30
CA ASP A 257 -14.61 28.30 -11.33
C ASP A 257 -16.04 28.19 -10.74
N SER A 258 -16.16 28.06 -9.40
CA SER A 258 -17.45 28.02 -8.71
C SER A 258 -18.11 29.41 -8.59
N LYS A 259 -19.46 29.43 -8.62
CA LYS A 259 -20.29 30.66 -8.68
C LYS A 259 -20.62 31.31 -7.33
N SER A 260 -20.35 30.66 -6.19
CA SER A 260 -20.70 31.17 -4.85
C SER A 260 -19.56 31.99 -4.26
N GLU A 261 -19.68 33.32 -4.18
CA GLU A 261 -18.56 34.19 -3.76
C GLU A 261 -18.11 33.99 -2.29
N LYS A 262 -19.05 33.92 -1.33
CA LYS A 262 -18.70 33.94 0.10
C LYS A 262 -18.03 32.66 0.62
N THR A 263 -18.43 31.49 0.12
CA THR A 263 -17.83 30.21 0.54
C THR A 263 -16.53 29.92 -0.23
N LYS A 264 -16.42 30.48 -1.43
CA LYS A 264 -15.25 30.40 -2.30
C LYS A 264 -14.05 31.12 -1.72
N GLU A 265 -14.22 32.34 -1.22
CA GLU A 265 -13.12 33.10 -0.60
C GLU A 265 -12.46 32.33 0.55
N GLY A 266 -13.26 31.75 1.45
CA GLY A 266 -12.74 30.95 2.57
C GLY A 266 -12.02 29.68 2.14
N TYR A 267 -12.47 29.00 1.08
CA TYR A 267 -11.78 27.82 0.56
C TYR A 267 -10.51 28.16 -0.23
N VAL A 268 -10.51 29.27 -0.97
CA VAL A 268 -9.31 29.79 -1.65
C VAL A 268 -8.25 30.17 -0.62
N GLU A 269 -8.64 30.85 0.46
CA GLU A 269 -7.73 31.20 1.56
C GLU A 269 -7.14 29.94 2.22
N GLN A 270 -7.98 28.95 2.56
CA GLN A 270 -7.52 27.68 3.14
C GLN A 270 -6.56 26.93 2.22
N LEU A 271 -6.85 26.84 0.92
CA LEU A 271 -5.98 26.21 -0.07
C LEU A 271 -4.67 27.00 -0.25
N GLY A 272 -4.72 28.34 -0.19
CA GLY A 272 -3.54 29.21 -0.22
C GLY A 272 -2.61 28.97 0.96
N VAL A 273 -3.14 28.94 2.18
CA VAL A 273 -2.36 28.64 3.39
C VAL A 273 -1.70 27.26 3.29
N LYS A 274 -2.44 26.25 2.80
CA LYS A 274 -1.90 24.89 2.62
C LYS A 274 -0.87 24.79 1.52
N ASN A 275 -1.04 25.55 0.43
CA ASN A 275 -0.05 25.65 -0.63
C ASN A 275 1.28 26.17 -0.07
N ASP A 276 1.25 27.26 0.70
CA ASP A 276 2.44 27.89 1.24
C ASP A 276 3.14 26.99 2.27
N GLU A 277 2.37 26.32 3.13
CA GLU A 277 2.90 25.34 4.10
C GLU A 277 3.63 24.17 3.42
N ILE A 278 2.98 23.53 2.44
CA ILE A 278 3.55 22.40 1.70
C ILE A 278 4.75 22.85 0.86
N GLN A 279 4.68 24.03 0.24
CA GLN A 279 5.77 24.59 -0.55
C GLN A 279 7.00 24.90 0.33
N SER A 280 6.79 25.43 1.53
CA SER A 280 7.85 25.69 2.51
C SER A 280 8.54 24.40 2.93
N LEU A 281 7.78 23.38 3.33
CA LEU A 281 8.30 22.05 3.72
C LEU A 281 9.02 21.35 2.57
N LYS A 282 8.50 21.46 1.35
CA LYS A 282 9.15 20.92 0.15
C LYS A 282 10.52 21.59 -0.06
N THR A 283 10.58 22.92 0.05
CA THR A 283 11.82 23.68 -0.13
C THR A 283 12.86 23.28 0.92
N ASP A 284 12.45 23.14 2.18
CA ASP A 284 13.33 22.68 3.27
C ASP A 284 13.88 21.27 3.00
N MET A 285 13.02 20.33 2.58
CA MET A 285 13.46 18.99 2.19
C MET A 285 14.39 18.99 0.96
N GLU A 286 14.16 19.85 -0.04
CA GLU A 286 15.06 19.99 -1.20
C GLU A 286 16.43 20.55 -0.82
N GLN A 287 16.49 21.44 0.17
CA GLN A 287 17.75 21.93 0.74
C GLN A 287 18.51 20.80 1.43
N HIS A 288 17.83 20.02 2.27
CA HIS A 288 18.42 18.82 2.88
C HIS A 288 18.90 17.82 1.81
N PHE A 289 18.09 17.55 0.79
CA PHE A 289 18.45 16.62 -0.28
C PHE A 289 19.67 17.11 -1.06
N SER A 290 19.72 18.38 -1.44
CA SER A 290 20.84 18.99 -2.16
C SER A 290 22.14 18.93 -1.34
N LYS A 291 22.04 19.13 -0.02
CA LYS A 291 23.18 19.12 0.89
C LYS A 291 23.76 17.72 1.11
N TYR A 292 22.91 16.69 1.18
CA TYR A 292 23.33 15.34 1.57
C TYR A 292 23.38 14.32 0.44
N SER A 293 22.79 14.60 -0.73
CA SER A 293 22.78 13.68 -1.89
C SER A 293 24.16 13.32 -2.44
N LYS A 294 25.18 14.16 -2.20
CA LYS A 294 26.57 13.92 -2.65
C LYS A 294 27.39 13.07 -1.69
N ILE A 295 26.84 12.71 -0.53
CA ILE A 295 27.54 11.91 0.49
C ILE A 295 27.11 10.45 0.30
N GLN A 296 27.95 9.65 -0.36
CA GLN A 296 27.65 8.23 -0.63
C GLN A 296 28.22 7.28 0.43
N ASP A 297 29.30 7.66 1.14
CA ASP A 297 30.07 6.73 1.99
C ASP A 297 30.35 7.26 3.42
N LYS A 298 29.58 8.23 3.91
CA LYS A 298 29.73 8.73 5.29
C LYS A 298 28.42 8.62 6.05
N ASP A 299 28.53 8.14 7.30
CA ASP A 299 27.46 8.23 8.27
C ASP A 299 27.12 9.71 8.51
N LEU A 300 25.84 10.07 8.39
CA LEU A 300 25.36 11.39 8.77
C LEU A 300 25.36 11.51 10.30
N SER A 301 25.57 12.71 10.82
CA SER A 301 25.44 12.92 12.27
C SER A 301 24.01 12.64 12.72
N SER A 302 23.85 12.18 13.97
CA SER A 302 22.54 11.89 14.58
C SER A 302 21.59 13.10 14.50
N GLU A 303 22.13 14.30 14.68
CA GLU A 303 21.38 15.57 14.55
C GLU A 303 20.79 15.75 13.14
N VAL A 304 21.58 15.47 12.10
CA VAL A 304 21.13 15.61 10.70
C VAL A 304 20.06 14.57 10.37
N CYS A 305 20.25 13.32 10.82
CA CYS A 305 19.23 12.28 10.65
C CYS A 305 17.92 12.66 11.31
N THR A 306 17.99 13.23 12.53
CA THR A 306 16.82 13.67 13.29
C THR A 306 16.10 14.81 12.58
N ALA A 307 16.83 15.83 12.11
CA ALA A 307 16.25 16.94 11.37
C ALA A 307 15.54 16.48 10.07
N ILE A 308 16.13 15.54 9.32
CA ILE A 308 15.51 14.99 8.11
C ILE A 308 14.26 14.17 8.46
N ASP A 309 14.30 13.34 9.49
CA ASP A 309 13.13 12.58 9.94
C ASP A 309 12.01 13.49 10.45
N GLU A 310 12.34 14.60 11.12
CA GLU A 310 11.38 15.62 11.55
C GLU A 310 10.74 16.33 10.35
N ALA A 311 11.52 16.73 9.34
CA ALA A 311 11.01 17.31 8.11
C ALA A 311 10.06 16.35 7.37
N ILE A 312 10.42 15.06 7.29
CA ILE A 312 9.56 14.03 6.69
C ILE A 312 8.25 13.87 7.48
N LYS A 313 8.31 13.84 8.81
CA LYS A 313 7.11 13.75 9.68
C LYS A 313 6.22 14.98 9.54
N ALA A 314 6.80 16.19 9.50
CA ALA A 314 6.06 17.42 9.26
C ALA A 314 5.33 17.38 7.91
N ALA A 315 6.00 16.87 6.87
CA ALA A 315 5.39 16.66 5.55
C ALA A 315 4.27 15.60 5.58
N ASP A 316 4.40 14.52 6.36
CA ASP A 316 3.30 13.55 6.56
C ASP A 316 2.07 14.21 7.19
N LEU A 317 2.27 15.00 8.25
CA LEU A 317 1.20 15.72 8.94
C LEU A 317 0.50 16.74 8.04
N ALA A 318 1.28 17.52 7.27
CA ALA A 318 0.74 18.50 6.33
C ALA A 318 -0.14 17.84 5.24
N ILE A 319 0.23 16.65 4.76
CA ILE A 319 -0.56 15.90 3.78
C ILE A 319 -1.87 15.37 4.39
N ILE A 320 -1.82 14.87 5.62
CA ILE A 320 -3.02 14.41 6.34
C ILE A 320 -3.98 15.60 6.52
N ASP A 321 -3.46 16.75 6.94
CA ASP A 321 -4.27 17.94 7.17
C ASP A 321 -4.87 18.49 5.86
N LEU A 322 -4.08 18.54 4.77
CA LEU A 322 -4.60 18.86 3.44
C LEU A 322 -5.75 17.93 3.03
N THR A 323 -5.62 16.63 3.27
CA THR A 323 -6.70 15.67 2.99
C THR A 323 -7.95 15.97 3.82
N GLY A 324 -7.77 16.43 5.06
CA GLY A 324 -8.83 16.95 5.91
C GLY A 324 -9.52 18.19 5.33
N CYS A 325 -8.75 19.15 4.80
CA CYS A 325 -9.26 20.37 4.17
C CYS A 325 -9.98 20.11 2.84
N LEU A 326 -9.51 19.16 2.02
CA LEU A 326 -10.10 18.89 0.70
C LEU A 326 -11.47 18.20 0.76
N LYS A 327 -11.72 17.38 1.79
CA LYS A 327 -13.02 16.68 1.97
C LYS A 327 -14.23 17.64 2.02
N PRO A 328 -14.28 18.67 2.88
CA PRO A 328 -15.40 19.60 2.93
C PRO A 328 -15.52 20.44 1.66
N ILE A 329 -14.40 20.82 1.02
CA ILE A 329 -14.40 21.54 -0.26
C ILE A 329 -15.09 20.70 -1.33
N LYS A 330 -14.68 19.43 -1.46
CA LYS A 330 -15.27 18.48 -2.39
C LYS A 330 -16.77 18.32 -2.18
N LEU A 331 -17.20 18.08 -0.93
CA LEU A 331 -18.62 17.94 -0.59
C LEU A 331 -19.42 19.20 -0.90
N ALA A 332 -18.85 20.39 -0.69
CA ALA A 332 -19.51 21.65 -1.01
C ALA A 332 -19.71 21.82 -2.52
N LEU A 333 -18.68 21.54 -3.33
CA LEU A 333 -18.78 21.59 -4.80
C LEU A 333 -19.79 20.58 -5.34
N GLU A 334 -19.76 19.33 -4.85
CA GLU A 334 -20.72 18.28 -5.25
C GLU A 334 -22.15 18.67 -4.86
N SER A 335 -22.37 19.17 -3.64
CA SER A 335 -23.70 19.64 -3.19
C SER A 335 -24.24 20.78 -4.06
N TRP A 336 -23.37 21.66 -4.57
CA TRP A 336 -23.78 22.74 -5.46
C TRP A 336 -24.19 22.24 -6.85
N MET A 337 -23.48 21.25 -7.39
CA MET A 337 -23.86 20.61 -8.65
C MET A 337 -25.23 19.92 -8.56
N PHE A 338 -25.54 19.29 -7.43
CA PHE A 338 -26.83 18.62 -7.22
C PHE A 338 -28.01 19.60 -7.11
N ASN A 339 -27.85 20.77 -6.49
CA ASN A 339 -28.95 21.73 -6.36
C ASN A 339 -29.39 22.35 -7.71
N PHE A 340 -28.54 22.37 -8.73
CA PHE A 340 -28.89 22.92 -10.04
C PHE A 340 -29.72 21.97 -10.91
N THR A 341 -29.61 20.65 -10.71
CA THR A 341 -30.41 19.68 -11.47
C THR A 341 -31.86 19.58 -10.97
N SER A 342 -32.14 20.03 -9.75
CA SER A 342 -33.49 20.01 -9.16
C SER A 342 -34.33 21.27 -9.47
N VAL A 343 -33.75 22.35 -10.00
CA VAL A 343 -34.47 23.61 -10.32
C VAL A 343 -34.78 23.73 -11.83
N ALA A 344 -34.26 22.81 -12.64
CA ALA A 344 -34.48 22.76 -14.09
C ALA A 344 -35.56 21.74 -14.54
N LEU A 345 -36.35 21.23 -13.59
CA LEU A 345 -37.57 20.43 -13.78
C LEU A 345 -38.72 21.14 -13.07
#